data_AF-A0A2T1G179-F1
#
_entry.id   AF-A0A2T1G179-F1
#
_cell.length_a   1.000
_cell.length_b   1.000
_cell.length_c   1.000
_cell.angle_alpha   90.00
_cell.angle_beta   90.00
_cell.angle_gamma   90.00
#
_symmetry.space_group_name_H-M   'P 1'
#
loop_
_entity.id
_entity.type
_entity.pdbx_description
1 polymer ?
#
loop_
_entity_poly.entity_id
_entity_poly.type
_entity_poly.pdbx_seq_one_letter_code
_entity_poly.pdbx_strand_id
1 'polypeptide(L)'
;TNGQSRTPAITEMGPDAEKLEAMLTEVCVHLAKAIARDGEGATCLVEVQVSGAPDEVSASKIAKTIVGSSLVKAAIFGRDPNWGRIAAAAGRAGVPFEQENLRIQLGDFLMLENGQPKEFDKSAASNYLKTAAAGEYLKSDTVLIQVGVGNGAGFAKAWGCDLSYDYVKINAEYTT
;
A
#
# COMPACT_ATOMS: atom_id res chain seq x y z
N THR A 1 30.24 -0.02 -1.79
CA THR A 1 30.57 1.43 -1.77
C THR A 1 31.96 1.62 -2.37
N ASN A 2 32.17 2.66 -3.19
CA ASN A 2 33.46 2.91 -3.85
C ASN A 2 34.44 3.75 -2.99
N GLY A 3 34.02 4.20 -1.81
CA GLY A 3 34.86 4.88 -0.81
C GLY A 3 35.26 6.32 -1.14
N GLN A 4 34.73 6.92 -2.20
CA GLN A 4 35.20 8.22 -2.69
C GLN A 4 34.74 9.44 -1.85
N SER A 5 33.77 9.26 -0.94
CA SER A 5 33.31 10.31 -0.03
C SER A 5 34.37 10.76 0.98
N ARG A 6 35.45 9.98 1.16
CA ARG A 6 36.54 10.20 2.15
C ARG A 6 36.08 10.27 3.61
N THR A 7 34.82 9.92 3.88
CA THR A 7 34.31 9.72 5.23
C THR A 7 34.96 8.46 5.83
N PRO A 8 35.24 8.43 7.15
CA PRO A 8 35.67 7.21 7.82
C PRO A 8 34.73 6.04 7.52
N ALA A 9 35.29 4.83 7.48
CA ALA A 9 34.48 3.63 7.25
C ALA A 9 33.52 3.43 8.43
N ILE A 10 32.23 3.31 8.12
CA ILE A 10 31.20 2.91 9.09
C ILE A 10 31.36 1.41 9.32
N THR A 11 31.82 1.04 10.51
CA THR A 11 32.15 -0.36 10.87
C THR A 11 31.38 -0.85 12.10
N GLU A 12 30.76 0.08 12.84
CA GLU A 12 29.94 -0.18 14.01
C GLU A 12 28.64 0.61 13.91
N MET A 13 27.61 0.18 14.65
CA MET A 13 26.37 0.92 14.75
C MET A 13 26.59 2.22 15.55
N GLY A 14 26.05 3.31 15.03
CA GLY A 14 26.17 4.65 15.61
C GLY A 14 25.51 5.68 14.70
N PRO A 15 25.61 6.99 15.01
CA PRO A 15 24.85 8.04 14.33
C PRO A 15 25.06 8.08 12.80
N ASP A 16 26.28 7.84 12.33
CA ASP A 16 26.57 7.82 10.89
C ASP A 16 26.01 6.55 10.20
N ALA A 17 25.99 5.42 10.91
CA ALA A 17 25.38 4.18 10.42
C ALA A 17 23.86 4.33 10.30
N GLU A 18 23.21 4.89 11.34
CA GLU A 18 21.77 5.18 11.36
C GLU A 18 21.40 6.17 10.24
N LYS A 19 22.22 7.20 10.02
CA LYS A 19 22.01 8.16 8.94
C LYS A 19 22.14 7.50 7.55
N LEU A 20 23.14 6.65 7.37
CA LEU A 20 23.31 5.91 6.12
C LEU A 20 22.15 4.95 5.87
N GLU A 21 21.73 4.21 6.90
CA GLU A 21 20.59 3.30 6.86
C GLU A 21 19.32 4.07 6.45
N ALA A 22 19.01 5.18 7.13
CA ALA A 22 17.84 5.99 6.82
C ALA A 22 17.83 6.50 5.37
N MET A 23 18.96 7.03 4.89
CA MET A 23 19.07 7.51 3.50
C MET A 23 18.96 6.35 2.48
N LEU A 24 19.58 5.20 2.77
CA LEU A 24 19.48 4.03 1.91
C LEU A 24 18.05 3.50 1.89
N THR A 25 17.38 3.42 3.04
CA THR A 25 15.98 3.04 3.14
C THR A 25 15.09 3.98 2.33
N GLU A 26 15.30 5.29 2.40
CA GLU A 26 14.53 6.26 1.60
C GLU A 26 14.68 6.00 0.10
N VAL A 27 15.90 5.77 -0.38
CA VAL A 27 16.16 5.44 -1.78
C VAL A 27 15.52 4.11 -2.17
N CYS A 28 15.66 3.07 -1.35
CA CYS A 28 15.05 1.77 -1.61
C CYS A 28 13.52 1.85 -1.65
N VAL A 29 12.90 2.62 -0.74
CA VAL A 29 11.46 2.86 -0.72
C VAL A 29 11.03 3.63 -1.97
N HIS A 30 11.77 4.67 -2.36
CA HIS A 30 11.48 5.42 -3.58
C HIS A 30 11.50 4.52 -4.83
N LEU A 31 12.54 3.70 -4.98
CA LEU A 31 12.67 2.75 -6.09
C LEU A 31 11.58 1.68 -6.06
N ALA A 32 11.23 1.15 -4.88
CA ALA A 32 10.14 0.17 -4.74
C ALA A 32 8.78 0.77 -5.16
N LYS A 33 8.51 2.02 -4.78
CA LYS A 33 7.30 2.74 -5.23
C LYS A 33 7.33 2.98 -6.74
N ALA A 34 8.48 3.35 -7.31
CA ALA A 34 8.63 3.54 -8.75
C ALA A 34 8.31 2.25 -9.53
N ILE A 35 8.85 1.11 -9.09
CA ILE A 35 8.56 -0.20 -9.68
C ILE A 35 7.06 -0.53 -9.59
N ALA A 36 6.44 -0.31 -8.43
CA ALA A 36 5.00 -0.54 -8.26
C ALA A 36 4.16 0.38 -9.15
N ARG A 37 4.53 1.66 -9.28
CA ARG A 37 3.83 2.66 -10.08
C ARG A 37 3.94 2.38 -11.58
N ASP A 38 5.06 1.81 -12.01
CA ASP A 38 5.37 1.42 -13.39
C ASP A 38 5.00 -0.04 -13.69
N GLY A 39 4.08 -0.62 -12.91
CA GLY A 39 3.52 -1.93 -13.24
C GLY A 39 2.86 -1.92 -14.62
N GLU A 40 2.86 -3.05 -15.32
CA GLU A 40 2.30 -3.15 -16.67
C GLU A 40 0.83 -2.72 -16.72
N GLY A 41 0.54 -1.67 -17.50
CA GLY A 41 -0.80 -1.10 -17.60
C GLY A 41 -1.28 -0.36 -16.33
N ALA A 42 -0.42 -0.11 -15.35
CA ALA A 42 -0.80 0.57 -14.10
C ALA A 42 -1.21 2.02 -14.34
N THR A 43 -2.37 2.41 -13.82
CA THR A 43 -2.85 3.80 -13.88
C THR A 43 -2.71 4.53 -12.55
N CYS A 44 -2.45 3.80 -11.46
CA CYS A 44 -2.39 4.36 -10.11
C CYS A 44 -1.46 3.55 -9.20
N LEU A 45 -0.66 4.24 -8.37
CA LEU A 45 0.08 3.63 -7.26
C LEU A 45 -0.86 3.48 -6.04
N VAL A 46 -0.78 2.34 -5.38
CA VAL A 46 -1.55 2.03 -4.17
C VAL A 46 -0.58 1.77 -3.03
N GLU A 47 -0.77 2.48 -1.91
CA GLU A 47 -0.09 2.21 -0.63
C GLU A 47 -1.11 1.66 0.36
N VAL A 48 -0.85 0.46 0.88
CA VAL A 48 -1.63 -0.13 1.98
C VAL A 48 -0.82 -0.05 3.26
N GLN A 49 -1.37 0.58 4.28
CA GLN A 49 -0.81 0.63 5.63
C GLN A 49 -1.66 -0.22 6.56
N VAL A 50 -1.04 -1.16 7.28
CA VAL A 50 -1.71 -2.00 8.27
C VAL A 50 -1.15 -1.71 9.65
N SER A 51 -2.03 -1.51 10.64
CA SER A 51 -1.67 -1.31 12.04
C SER A 51 -2.47 -2.23 12.97
N GLY A 52 -1.98 -2.39 14.21
CA GLY A 52 -2.71 -3.13 15.23
C GLY A 52 -2.54 -4.65 15.16
N ALA A 53 -1.68 -5.14 14.27
CA ALA A 53 -1.35 -6.56 14.16
C ALA A 53 -0.44 -7.01 15.32
N PRO A 54 -0.30 -8.32 15.60
CA PRO A 54 0.59 -8.80 16.67
C PRO A 54 2.05 -8.37 16.49
N ASP A 55 2.54 -8.38 15.24
CA ASP A 55 3.90 -8.03 14.86
C ASP A 55 3.96 -7.48 13.42
N GLU A 56 5.13 -6.96 13.03
CA GLU A 56 5.37 -6.41 11.69
C GLU A 56 5.17 -7.45 10.58
N VAL A 57 5.55 -8.72 10.83
CA VAL A 57 5.42 -9.80 9.85
C VAL A 57 3.95 -10.04 9.51
N SER A 58 3.11 -10.05 10.53
CA SER A 58 1.65 -10.18 10.42
C SER A 58 1.03 -8.99 9.69
N ALA A 59 1.42 -7.76 10.06
CA ALA A 59 0.97 -6.56 9.37
C ALA A 59 1.38 -6.56 7.88
N SER A 60 2.62 -6.97 7.59
CA SER A 60 3.16 -7.04 6.22
C SER A 60 2.41 -8.06 5.38
N LYS A 61 2.07 -9.22 5.97
CA LYS A 61 1.27 -10.26 5.30
C LYS A 61 -0.12 -9.76 4.93
N ILE A 62 -0.80 -9.05 5.84
CA ILE A 62 -2.10 -8.43 5.55
C ILE A 62 -1.95 -7.37 4.45
N ALA A 63 -0.98 -6.45 4.57
CA ALA A 63 -0.78 -5.36 3.62
C ALA A 63 -0.53 -5.88 2.20
N LYS A 64 0.36 -6.88 2.06
CA LYS A 64 0.68 -7.55 0.79
C LYS A 64 -0.53 -8.31 0.23
N THR A 65 -1.34 -8.94 1.09
CA THR A 65 -2.55 -9.65 0.64
C THR A 65 -3.58 -8.68 0.07
N ILE A 66 -3.76 -7.50 0.68
CA ILE A 66 -4.68 -6.47 0.19
C ILE A 66 -4.18 -5.90 -1.14
N VAL A 67 -2.91 -5.46 -1.20
CA VAL A 67 -2.37 -4.80 -2.40
C VAL A 67 -2.25 -5.76 -3.59
N GLY A 68 -2.05 -7.06 -3.34
CA GLY A 68 -2.03 -8.12 -4.36
C GLY A 68 -3.41 -8.68 -4.73
N SER A 69 -4.49 -8.22 -4.10
CA SER A 69 -5.83 -8.75 -4.37
C SER A 69 -6.40 -8.23 -5.69
N SER A 70 -6.62 -9.11 -6.67
CA SER A 70 -7.16 -8.72 -7.99
C SER A 70 -8.48 -7.94 -7.89
N LEU A 71 -9.35 -8.28 -6.93
CA LEU A 71 -10.59 -7.54 -6.71
C LEU A 71 -10.36 -6.13 -6.18
N VAL A 72 -9.40 -5.95 -5.27
CA VAL A 72 -9.03 -4.62 -4.76
C VAL A 72 -8.40 -3.82 -5.90
N LYS A 73 -7.42 -4.38 -6.61
CA LYS A 73 -6.76 -3.75 -7.77
C LYS A 73 -7.78 -3.31 -8.84
N ALA A 74 -8.76 -4.16 -9.15
CA ALA A 74 -9.82 -3.83 -10.11
C ALA A 74 -10.79 -2.75 -9.59
N ALA A 75 -11.08 -2.72 -8.27
CA ALA A 75 -11.91 -1.66 -7.68
C ALA A 75 -11.20 -0.30 -7.75
N ILE A 76 -9.90 -0.26 -7.45
CA ILE A 76 -9.08 0.94 -7.60
C ILE A 76 -9.07 1.40 -9.06
N PHE A 77 -8.85 0.50 -10.02
CA PHE A 77 -8.93 0.84 -11.45
C PHE A 77 -10.29 1.46 -11.82
N GLY A 78 -11.39 0.84 -11.38
CA GLY A 78 -12.75 1.32 -11.58
C GLY A 78 -13.14 2.55 -10.76
N ARG A 79 -12.25 3.09 -9.92
CA ARG A 79 -12.51 4.22 -9.01
C ARG A 79 -13.71 3.96 -8.09
N ASP A 80 -13.87 2.70 -7.68
CA ASP A 80 -14.92 2.22 -6.77
C ASP A 80 -14.36 2.10 -5.34
N PRO A 81 -14.81 2.93 -4.37
CA PRO A 81 -14.37 2.87 -2.98
C PRO A 81 -14.97 1.66 -2.24
N ASN A 82 -14.54 0.46 -2.64
CA ASN A 82 -15.12 -0.81 -2.24
C ASN A 82 -14.42 -1.40 -1.00
N TRP A 83 -14.79 -0.91 0.18
CA TRP A 83 -14.25 -1.41 1.45
C TRP A 83 -14.51 -2.91 1.67
N GLY A 84 -15.58 -3.49 1.10
CA GLY A 84 -15.89 -4.91 1.23
C GLY A 84 -14.82 -5.80 0.62
N ARG A 85 -14.27 -5.41 -0.54
CA ARG A 85 -13.13 -6.12 -1.17
C ARG A 85 -11.84 -5.99 -0.36
N ILE A 86 -11.63 -4.86 0.31
CA ILE A 86 -10.48 -4.65 1.22
C ILE A 86 -10.63 -5.54 2.45
N ALA A 87 -11.80 -5.56 3.09
CA ALA A 87 -12.11 -6.41 4.24
C ALA A 87 -11.94 -7.91 3.92
N ALA A 88 -12.47 -8.36 2.78
CA ALA A 88 -12.32 -9.75 2.34
C ALA A 88 -10.85 -10.13 2.09
N ALA A 89 -10.05 -9.20 1.54
CA ALA A 89 -8.61 -9.43 1.35
C ALA A 89 -7.85 -9.47 2.68
N ALA A 90 -8.19 -8.61 3.64
CA ALA A 90 -7.62 -8.65 4.98
C ALA A 90 -7.94 -9.98 5.69
N GLY A 91 -9.20 -10.41 5.67
CA GLY A 91 -9.65 -11.65 6.32
C GLY A 91 -9.00 -12.93 5.76
N ARG A 92 -8.67 -12.96 4.46
CA ARG A 92 -7.97 -14.10 3.84
C ARG A 92 -6.44 -14.05 3.94
N ALA A 93 -5.87 -13.06 4.64
CA ALA A 93 -4.42 -12.94 4.80
C ALA A 93 -3.81 -14.06 5.65
N GLY A 94 -4.63 -14.88 6.32
CA GLY A 94 -4.15 -15.95 7.20
C GLY A 94 -3.37 -15.40 8.38
N VAL A 95 -3.81 -14.25 8.90
CA VAL A 95 -3.40 -13.65 10.17
C VAL A 95 -4.69 -13.47 10.97
N PRO A 96 -4.83 -14.06 12.16
CA PRO A 96 -6.04 -13.95 12.96
C PRO A 96 -6.21 -12.54 13.52
N PHE A 97 -7.42 -12.00 13.40
CA PHE A 97 -7.88 -10.81 14.10
C PHE A 97 -9.41 -10.88 14.24
N GLU A 98 -9.94 -10.26 15.30
CA GLU A 98 -11.40 -10.19 15.51
C GLU A 98 -12.03 -9.18 14.54
N GLN A 99 -13.19 -9.52 13.98
CA GLN A 99 -13.87 -8.68 13.00
C GLN A 99 -14.21 -7.30 13.59
N GLU A 100 -14.54 -7.24 14.87
CA GLU A 100 -14.87 -6.04 15.63
C GLU A 100 -13.67 -5.11 15.80
N ASN A 101 -12.44 -5.56 15.51
CA ASN A 101 -11.26 -4.71 15.53
C ASN A 101 -10.94 -4.12 14.15
N LEU A 102 -11.66 -4.53 13.09
CA LEU A 102 -11.37 -4.09 11.75
C LEU A 102 -11.78 -2.62 11.57
N ARG A 103 -10.83 -1.81 11.10
CA ARG A 103 -11.01 -0.42 10.68
C ARG A 103 -10.45 -0.27 9.27
N ILE A 104 -11.19 0.36 8.36
CA ILE A 104 -10.75 0.62 6.98
C ILE A 104 -11.01 2.07 6.62
N GLN A 105 -9.96 2.74 6.16
CA GLN A 105 -9.98 4.12 5.69
C GLN A 105 -9.31 4.22 4.32
N LEU A 106 -9.89 5.00 3.42
CA LEU A 106 -9.37 5.28 2.07
C LEU A 106 -9.10 6.78 1.97
N GLY A 107 -7.85 7.19 1.84
CA GLY A 107 -7.48 8.60 2.05
C GLY A 107 -8.02 9.09 3.39
N ASP A 108 -8.87 10.12 3.38
CA ASP A 108 -9.52 10.64 4.59
C ASP A 108 -10.88 9.99 4.88
N PHE A 109 -11.39 9.11 4.02
CA PHE A 109 -12.73 8.52 4.12
C PHE A 109 -12.72 7.28 5.02
N LEU A 110 -13.23 7.41 6.24
CA LEU A 110 -13.49 6.27 7.13
C LEU A 110 -14.70 5.48 6.62
N MET A 111 -14.47 4.24 6.17
CA MET A 111 -15.51 3.42 5.54
C MET A 111 -16.02 2.30 6.45
N LEU A 112 -15.16 1.80 7.32
CA LEU A 112 -15.47 0.74 8.27
C LEU A 112 -14.73 0.98 9.57
N GLU A 113 -15.40 0.79 10.71
CA GLU A 113 -14.82 0.88 12.04
C GLU A 113 -15.60 -0.02 12.99
N ASN A 114 -14.88 -0.65 13.91
CA ASN A 114 -15.40 -1.66 14.82
C ASN A 114 -16.12 -2.81 14.10
N GLY A 115 -15.61 -3.21 12.92
CA GLY A 115 -16.24 -4.24 12.09
C GLY A 115 -17.55 -3.83 11.40
N GLN A 116 -17.99 -2.58 11.55
CA GLN A 116 -19.26 -2.08 11.03
C GLN A 116 -19.06 -1.00 9.95
N PRO A 117 -19.88 -0.99 8.88
CA PRO A 117 -19.82 0.05 7.87
C PRO A 117 -20.17 1.42 8.46
N LYS A 118 -19.48 2.46 8.00
CA LYS A 118 -19.80 3.86 8.31
C LYS A 118 -20.42 4.53 7.11
N GLU A 119 -21.23 5.55 7.36
CA GLU A 119 -21.69 6.45 6.30
C GLU A 119 -20.52 7.33 5.84
N PHE A 120 -20.31 7.39 4.54
CA PHE A 120 -19.34 8.27 3.90
C PHE A 120 -19.86 8.68 2.52
N ASP A 121 -19.38 9.83 2.03
CA ASP A 121 -19.70 10.26 0.67
C ASP A 121 -18.93 9.43 -0.35
N LYS A 122 -19.62 8.48 -0.98
CA LYS A 122 -19.06 7.61 -2.03
C LYS A 122 -18.60 8.38 -3.26
N SER A 123 -19.28 9.48 -3.61
CA SER A 123 -18.91 10.31 -4.76
C SER A 123 -17.60 11.04 -4.47
N ALA A 124 -17.46 11.62 -3.28
CA ALA A 124 -16.23 12.25 -2.84
C ALA A 124 -15.07 11.23 -2.77
N ALA A 125 -15.30 10.03 -2.24
CA ALA A 125 -14.28 8.97 -2.21
C ALA A 125 -13.86 8.48 -3.61
N SER A 126 -14.82 8.35 -4.55
CA SER A 126 -14.52 8.05 -5.95
C SER A 126 -13.72 9.18 -6.62
N ASN A 127 -14.03 10.43 -6.31
CA ASN A 127 -13.28 11.59 -6.81
C ASN A 127 -11.86 11.61 -6.23
N TYR A 128 -11.66 11.25 -4.96
CA TYR A 128 -10.32 11.07 -4.40
C TYR A 128 -9.50 10.04 -5.18
N LEU A 129 -10.08 8.87 -5.52
CA LEU A 129 -9.41 7.87 -6.34
C LEU A 129 -9.03 8.41 -7.73
N LYS A 130 -9.89 9.23 -8.35
CA LYS A 130 -9.60 9.87 -9.65
C LYS A 130 -8.47 10.89 -9.53
N THR A 131 -8.52 11.76 -8.51
CA THR A 131 -7.50 12.77 -8.26
C THR A 131 -6.14 12.13 -7.98
N ALA A 132 -6.09 11.09 -7.16
CA ALA A 132 -4.88 10.34 -6.92
C ALA A 132 -4.36 9.68 -8.20
N ALA A 133 -5.19 9.06 -9.03
CA ALA A 133 -4.70 8.48 -10.29
C ALA A 133 -4.17 9.52 -11.30
N ALA A 134 -4.61 10.78 -11.21
CA ALA A 134 -4.17 11.89 -12.05
C ALA A 134 -3.08 12.76 -11.39
N GLY A 135 -2.57 12.34 -10.23
CA GLY A 135 -1.56 13.09 -9.48
C GLY A 135 -0.20 13.15 -10.18
N GLU A 136 0.68 13.98 -9.64
CA GLU A 136 2.07 14.05 -10.11
C GLU A 136 2.83 12.79 -9.69
N TYR A 137 3.59 12.24 -10.64
CA TYR A 137 4.32 10.98 -10.51
C TYR A 137 5.16 10.92 -9.21
N LEU A 138 4.89 9.91 -8.38
CA LEU A 138 5.52 9.65 -7.07
C LEU A 138 5.45 10.81 -6.06
N LYS A 139 4.55 11.78 -6.25
CA LYS A 139 4.32 12.89 -5.31
C LYS A 139 2.90 12.93 -4.78
N SER A 140 1.92 12.94 -5.68
CA SER A 140 0.50 13.02 -5.34
C SER A 140 -0.34 11.94 -6.03
N ASP A 141 0.30 10.95 -6.65
CA ASP A 141 -0.34 9.92 -7.45
C ASP A 141 -0.65 8.60 -6.73
N THR A 142 -0.71 8.66 -5.39
CA THR A 142 -0.85 7.49 -4.52
C THR A 142 -2.23 7.42 -3.88
N VAL A 143 -2.93 6.31 -4.11
CA VAL A 143 -4.11 5.93 -3.34
C VAL A 143 -3.66 5.30 -2.03
N LEU A 144 -4.07 5.90 -0.92
CA LEU A 144 -3.74 5.43 0.42
C LEU A 144 -4.91 4.63 1.01
N ILE A 145 -4.64 3.40 1.42
CA ILE A 145 -5.57 2.53 2.15
C ILE A 145 -4.97 2.26 3.52
N GLN A 146 -5.69 2.59 4.59
CA GLN A 146 -5.30 2.32 5.97
C GLN A 146 -6.21 1.27 6.56
N VAL A 147 -5.63 0.23 7.16
CA VAL A 147 -6.35 -0.88 7.79
C VAL A 147 -5.85 -1.10 9.20
N GLY A 148 -6.75 -0.97 10.18
CA GLY A 148 -6.50 -1.37 11.57
C GLY A 148 -7.10 -2.74 11.81
N VAL A 149 -6.35 -3.64 12.48
CA VAL A 149 -6.80 -5.01 12.80
C VAL A 149 -6.76 -5.34 14.30
N GLY A 150 -6.54 -4.35 15.15
CA GLY A 150 -6.41 -4.54 16.60
C GLY A 150 -5.56 -3.47 17.28
N ASN A 151 -5.00 -3.84 18.43
CA ASN A 151 -4.20 -2.97 19.29
C ASN A 151 -2.75 -3.49 19.48
N GLY A 152 -2.31 -4.43 18.66
CA GLY A 152 -0.93 -4.91 18.70
C GLY A 152 0.08 -3.88 18.17
N ALA A 153 1.37 -4.13 18.42
CA ALA A 153 2.45 -3.22 18.03
C ALA A 153 2.84 -3.33 16.53
N GLY A 154 2.31 -4.34 15.83
CA GLY A 154 2.61 -4.59 14.43
C GLY A 154 2.10 -3.49 13.51
N PHE A 155 3.01 -2.97 12.69
CA PHE A 155 2.74 -2.01 11.63
C PHE A 155 3.53 -2.38 10.38
N ALA A 156 2.93 -2.24 9.20
CA ALA A 156 3.65 -2.41 7.95
C ALA A 156 3.02 -1.64 6.80
N LYS A 157 3.82 -1.40 5.76
CA LYS A 157 3.38 -0.81 4.50
C LYS A 157 3.65 -1.77 3.35
N ALA A 158 2.77 -1.77 2.35
CA ALA A 158 2.98 -2.46 1.08
C ALA A 158 2.54 -1.57 -0.08
N TRP A 159 3.25 -1.68 -1.21
CA TRP A 159 2.98 -0.94 -2.43
C TRP A 159 2.62 -1.87 -3.57
N GLY A 160 1.76 -1.39 -4.46
CA GLY A 160 1.38 -2.05 -5.70
C GLY A 160 0.63 -1.09 -6.60
N CYS A 161 -0.03 -1.60 -7.62
CA CYS A 161 -0.82 -0.82 -8.57
C CYS A 161 -2.25 -1.34 -8.70
N ASP A 162 -3.06 -0.70 -9.52
CA ASP A 162 -4.36 -1.21 -9.95
C ASP A 162 -4.25 -2.32 -11.02
N LEU A 163 -5.38 -2.84 -11.49
CA LEU A 163 -5.45 -3.89 -12.53
C LEU A 163 -6.32 -3.37 -13.68
N SER A 164 -5.68 -2.91 -14.76
CA SER A 164 -6.34 -2.31 -15.91
C SER A 164 -6.56 -3.30 -17.05
N TYR A 165 -7.26 -2.87 -18.09
CA TYR A 165 -7.36 -3.62 -19.34
C TYR A 165 -6.01 -3.75 -20.06
N ASP A 166 -5.14 -2.75 -19.97
CA ASP A 166 -3.84 -2.76 -20.63
C ASP A 166 -2.92 -3.83 -20.05
N TYR A 167 -3.03 -4.13 -18.75
CA TYR A 167 -2.32 -5.27 -18.16
C TYR A 167 -2.64 -6.58 -18.90
N VAL A 168 -3.94 -6.84 -19.13
CA VAL A 168 -4.40 -8.04 -19.84
C VAL A 168 -3.93 -8.01 -21.28
N LYS A 169 -4.05 -6.87 -21.95
CA LYS A 169 -3.62 -6.70 -23.34
C LYS A 169 -2.13 -7.00 -23.52
N ILE A 170 -1.27 -6.40 -22.70
CA ILE A 170 0.19 -6.57 -22.74
C ILE A 170 0.55 -8.05 -22.58
N ASN A 171 -0.03 -8.73 -21.58
CA ASN A 171 0.33 -10.11 -21.25
C ASN A 171 -0.39 -11.18 -22.11
N ALA A 172 -1.44 -10.82 -22.84
CA ALA A 172 -2.15 -11.74 -23.73
C ALA A 172 -1.69 -11.64 -25.18
N GLU A 173 -1.27 -10.45 -25.65
CA GLU A 173 -0.85 -10.21 -27.03
C GLU A 173 0.66 -10.38 -27.25
N TYR A 174 1.47 -10.30 -26.20
CA TYR A 174 2.93 -10.46 -26.26
C TYR A 174 3.41 -11.65 -25.43
N THR A 175 4.44 -12.34 -25.91
CA THR A 175 5.19 -13.29 -25.09
C THR A 175 6.26 -12.50 -24.32
N THR A 176 6.11 -12.41 -23.00
CA THR A 176 7.02 -11.74 -22.07
C THR A 176 7.95 -12.74 -21.37
#